data_AF-A0A815XQM4-F1
#
_entry.id   AF-A0A815XQM4-F1
#
_cell.length_a   1.000
_cell.length_b   1.000
_cell.length_c   1.000
_cell.angle_alpha   90.00
_cell.angle_beta   90.00
_cell.angle_gamma   90.00
#
_symmetry.space_group_name_H-M   'P 1'
#
loop_
_entity.id
_entity.type
_entity.pdbx_description
1 polymer ?
#
loop_
_entity_poly.entity_id
_entity_poly.type
_entity_poly.pdbx_seq_one_letter_code
_entity_poly.pdbx_strand_id
1 'polypeptide(L)'
;GDSEQDEDSQSLDKTLRESIPFAIMGSNITLESNGRKVRGRAYPWGIVDVEDSKYSDLAHLREMLCKTHLQDLKDVTSDVHYESYRAQQLFGRKNYSDIYEDDPYENIEVKYKLIQQKDDQIRDMKQQIVDMQQKLNLNSNDYQTLTPTINNERSSSRERSTKI
;
A
#
# COMPACT_ATOMS: atom_id res chain seq x y z
N GLY A 1 23.09 22.17 32.05
CA GLY A 1 23.50 20.76 31.96
C GLY A 1 22.52 20.06 31.08
N ASP A 2 21.38 19.64 31.63
CA ASP A 2 20.27 19.03 30.87
C ASP A 2 19.56 20.01 29.93
N SER A 3 19.29 21.22 30.40
CA SER A 3 18.44 22.18 29.68
C SER A 3 19.00 22.70 28.35
N GLU A 4 20.32 22.72 28.16
CA GLU A 4 20.94 23.14 26.89
C GLU A 4 20.89 22.02 25.84
N GLN A 5 20.99 20.77 26.28
CA GLN A 5 20.95 19.60 25.39
C GLN A 5 19.55 19.37 24.81
N ASP A 6 18.51 19.69 25.59
CA ASP A 6 17.12 19.61 25.17
C ASP A 6 16.75 20.70 24.15
N GLU A 7 17.29 21.92 24.28
CA GLU A 7 17.05 23.02 23.33
C GLU A 7 17.71 22.75 21.97
N ASP A 8 18.94 22.26 21.96
CA ASP A 8 19.66 21.92 20.73
C ASP A 8 18.93 20.81 19.95
N SER A 9 18.46 19.77 20.65
CA SER A 9 17.74 18.65 20.04
C SER A 9 16.43 19.10 19.39
N GLN A 10 15.64 19.96 20.06
CA GLN A 10 14.40 20.49 19.50
C GLN A 10 14.63 21.38 18.27
N SER A 11 15.73 22.13 18.24
CA SER A 11 16.09 22.98 17.09
C SER A 11 16.48 22.16 15.86
N LEU A 12 17.20 21.05 16.07
CA LEU A 12 17.60 20.11 15.02
C LEU A 12 16.38 19.40 14.44
N ASP A 13 15.47 18.93 15.29
CA ASP A 13 14.23 18.27 14.85
C ASP A 13 13.35 19.19 14.00
N LYS A 14 13.26 20.46 14.39
CA LYS A 14 12.49 21.45 13.63
C LYS A 14 13.11 21.70 12.25
N THR A 15 14.42 21.94 12.21
CA THR A 15 15.16 22.15 10.95
C THR A 15 15.04 20.94 10.02
N LEU A 16 15.09 19.74 10.60
CA LEU A 16 14.97 18.49 9.87
C LEU A 16 13.58 18.32 9.25
N ARG A 17 12.53 18.61 10.02
CA ARG A 17 11.14 18.55 9.55
C ARG A 17 10.85 19.55 8.44
N GLU A 18 11.42 20.75 8.53
CA GLU A 18 11.31 21.78 7.48
C GLU A 18 12.06 21.40 6.19
N SER A 19 13.07 20.52 6.31
CA SER A 19 13.89 20.05 5.18
C SER A 19 13.32 18.84 4.43
N ILE A 20 12.14 18.32 4.82
CA ILE A 20 11.50 17.20 4.14
C ILE A 20 10.51 17.73 3.08
N PRO A 21 10.62 17.35 1.79
CA PRO A 21 11.56 16.36 1.24
C PRO A 21 12.96 16.96 0.94
N PHE A 22 14.02 16.20 1.27
CA PHE A 22 15.41 16.66 1.07
C PHE A 22 15.74 16.85 -0.40
N ALA A 23 16.26 18.03 -0.76
CA ALA A 23 16.78 18.32 -2.08
C ALA A 23 18.27 17.94 -2.15
N ILE A 24 18.55 16.67 -2.50
CA ILE A 24 19.92 16.16 -2.50
C ILE A 24 20.61 16.20 -3.86
N MET A 25 21.90 16.50 -3.84
CA MET A 25 22.80 16.27 -4.96
C MET A 25 23.86 15.22 -4.56
N GLY A 26 23.99 14.15 -5.34
CA GLY A 26 25.01 13.12 -5.12
C GLY A 26 26.23 13.31 -6.03
N SER A 27 27.42 12.96 -5.53
CA SER A 27 28.63 12.79 -6.34
C SER A 27 29.58 11.76 -5.72
N ASN A 28 30.17 10.93 -6.58
CA ASN A 28 31.27 10.01 -6.21
C ASN A 28 32.64 10.56 -6.62
N ILE A 29 32.70 11.77 -7.17
CA ILE A 29 33.91 12.39 -7.70
C ILE A 29 34.42 13.42 -6.70
N THR A 30 35.72 13.34 -6.40
CA THR A 30 36.42 14.35 -5.61
C THR A 30 37.13 15.33 -6.54
N LEU A 31 36.85 16.61 -6.38
CA LEU A 31 37.38 17.71 -7.18
C LEU A 31 38.14 18.69 -6.27
N GLU A 32 39.03 19.49 -6.84
CA GLU A 32 39.69 20.57 -6.12
C GLU A 32 38.94 21.88 -6.37
N SER A 33 38.48 22.53 -5.30
CA SER A 33 37.79 23.81 -5.33
C SER A 33 38.30 24.69 -4.20
N ASN A 34 38.69 25.93 -4.50
CA ASN A 34 39.25 26.88 -3.52
C ASN A 34 40.39 26.31 -2.65
N GLY A 35 41.27 25.48 -3.24
CA GLY A 35 42.39 24.83 -2.55
C GLY A 35 41.99 23.71 -1.59
N ARG A 36 40.74 23.25 -1.61
CA ARG A 36 40.25 22.11 -0.83
C ARG A 36 39.74 21.02 -1.76
N LYS A 37 39.93 19.76 -1.35
CA LYS A 37 39.30 18.62 -2.00
C LYS A 37 37.86 18.51 -1.50
N VAL A 38 36.91 18.63 -2.41
CA VAL A 38 35.48 18.56 -2.15
C VAL A 38 34.86 17.44 -2.97
N ARG A 39 33.81 16.80 -2.45
CA ARG A 39 32.98 15.91 -3.27
C ARG A 39 32.03 16.80 -4.06
N GLY A 40 32.02 16.68 -5.38
CA GLY A 40 31.35 17.69 -6.19
C GLY A 40 31.03 17.28 -7.61
N ARG A 41 30.25 18.12 -8.29
CA ARG A 41 29.94 17.99 -9.72
C ARG A 41 30.54 19.17 -10.46
N ALA A 42 31.29 18.90 -11.52
CA ALA A 42 31.84 19.91 -12.40
C ALA A 42 30.88 20.20 -13.55
N TYR A 43 30.64 21.49 -13.79
CA TYR A 43 29.89 22.01 -14.92
C TYR A 43 30.75 23.06 -15.65
N PRO A 44 30.43 23.42 -16.91
CA PRO A 44 31.18 24.44 -17.65
C PRO A 44 31.21 25.82 -16.94
N TRP A 45 30.22 26.08 -16.07
CA TRP A 45 30.09 27.32 -15.31
C TRP A 45 30.71 27.26 -13.90
N GLY A 46 31.20 26.10 -13.45
CA GLY A 46 31.82 25.96 -12.13
C GLY A 46 31.69 24.58 -11.50
N ILE A 47 32.18 24.47 -10.27
CA ILE A 47 32.12 23.25 -9.46
C ILE A 47 31.10 23.47 -8.35
N VAL A 48 30.17 22.53 -8.20
CA VAL A 48 29.23 22.47 -7.08
C VAL A 48 29.76 21.47 -6.07
N ASP A 49 30.01 21.92 -4.85
CA ASP A 49 30.24 21.05 -3.70
C ASP A 49 28.91 20.45 -3.26
N VAL A 50 28.82 19.11 -3.21
CA VAL A 50 27.58 18.44 -2.82
C VAL A 50 27.33 18.43 -1.31
N GLU A 51 28.34 18.76 -0.50
CA GLU A 51 28.21 18.90 0.96
C GLU A 51 27.90 20.34 1.39
N ASP A 52 27.89 21.31 0.47
CA ASP A 52 27.50 22.70 0.74
C ASP A 52 25.97 22.80 0.87
N SER A 53 25.50 23.19 2.06
CA SER A 53 24.07 23.32 2.40
C SER A 53 23.32 24.36 1.57
N LYS A 54 24.04 25.25 0.88
CA LYS A 54 23.42 26.19 -0.07
C LYS A 54 22.88 25.50 -1.32
N TYR A 55 23.45 24.37 -1.72
CA TYR A 55 23.12 23.69 -2.99
C TYR A 55 22.47 22.32 -2.79
N SER A 56 22.61 21.71 -1.61
CA SER A 56 22.18 20.33 -1.36
C SER A 56 21.91 20.09 0.13
N ASP A 57 20.83 19.39 0.43
CA ASP A 57 20.48 18.95 1.79
C ASP A 57 21.23 17.67 2.22
N LEU A 58 22.25 17.25 1.47
CA LEU A 58 23.01 16.02 1.75
C LEU A 58 23.59 16.01 3.18
N ALA A 59 24.02 17.17 3.68
CA ALA A 59 24.54 17.29 5.04
C ALA A 59 23.46 17.01 6.08
N HIS A 60 22.27 17.60 5.94
CA HIS A 60 21.11 17.38 6.81
C HIS A 60 20.64 15.92 6.76
N LEU A 61 20.56 15.33 5.57
CA LEU A 61 20.19 13.92 5.40
C LEU A 61 21.19 12.99 6.09
N ARG A 62 22.50 13.23 5.94
CA ARG A 62 23.55 12.44 6.59
C ARG A 62 23.48 12.56 8.12
N GLU A 63 23.25 13.76 8.63
CA GLU A 63 23.12 13.99 10.06
C GLU A 63 21.93 13.22 10.65
N MET A 64 20.78 13.29 9.99
CA MET A 64 19.58 12.54 10.37
C MET A 64 19.83 11.03 10.36
N LEU A 65 20.32 10.49 9.25
CA LEU A 65 20.48 9.04 9.08
C LEU A 65 21.61 8.45 9.90
N CYS A 66 22.70 9.19 10.15
CA CYS A 66 23.91 8.60 10.73
C CYS A 66 24.21 9.07 12.15
N LYS A 67 23.67 10.22 12.60
CA LYS A 67 24.03 10.80 13.90
C LYS A 67 22.85 10.88 14.86
N THR A 68 21.71 11.43 14.42
CA THR A 68 20.63 11.79 15.34
C THR A 68 19.50 10.76 15.38
N HIS A 69 19.00 10.29 14.24
CA HIS A 69 17.74 9.53 14.18
C HIS A 69 17.91 8.04 13.84
N LEU A 70 19.13 7.53 13.70
CA LEU A 70 19.36 6.13 13.32
C LEU A 70 18.73 5.14 14.31
N GLN A 71 18.80 5.45 15.60
CA GLN A 71 18.28 4.57 16.63
C GLN A 71 16.75 4.54 16.60
N ASP A 72 16.11 5.70 16.56
CA ASP A 72 14.65 5.81 16.43
C ASP A 72 14.13 5.12 15.17
N LEU A 73 14.84 5.25 14.03
CA LEU A 73 14.49 4.54 12.80
C LEU A 73 14.51 3.01 12.97
N LYS A 74 15.48 2.48 13.73
CA LYS A 74 15.54 1.05 14.05
C LYS A 74 14.41 0.64 14.99
N ASP A 75 14.13 1.45 16.01
CA ASP A 75 13.13 1.14 17.03
C ASP A 75 11.71 1.16 16.43
N VAL A 76 11.39 2.16 15.59
CA VAL A 76 10.12 2.19 14.83
C VAL A 76 10.03 0.97 13.89
N THR A 77 11.13 0.58 13.24
CA THR A 77 11.14 -0.59 12.36
C THR A 77 10.91 -1.89 13.15
N SER A 78 11.49 -2.03 14.33
CA SER A 78 11.30 -3.18 15.21
C SER A 78 9.87 -3.22 15.78
N ASP A 79 9.48 -2.17 16.47
CA ASP A 79 8.34 -2.19 17.38
C ASP A 79 7.02 -1.93 16.65
N VAL A 80 7.08 -1.26 15.50
CA VAL A 80 5.91 -0.99 14.66
C VAL A 80 5.90 -1.91 13.46
N HIS A 81 6.86 -1.75 12.54
CA HIS A 81 6.78 -2.43 11.25
C HIS A 81 6.98 -3.94 11.35
N TYR A 82 8.02 -4.38 12.06
CA TYR A 82 8.31 -5.79 12.22
C TYR A 82 7.27 -6.50 13.10
N GLU A 83 6.89 -5.94 14.25
CA GLU A 83 5.86 -6.55 15.09
C GLU A 83 4.48 -6.58 14.40
N SER A 84 4.11 -5.56 13.62
CA SER A 84 2.87 -5.60 12.81
C SER A 84 2.90 -6.73 11.80
N TYR A 85 4.00 -6.85 11.04
CA TYR A 85 4.19 -7.95 10.09
C TYR A 85 4.20 -9.31 10.80
N ARG A 86 4.88 -9.43 11.93
CA ARG A 86 4.96 -10.66 12.73
C ARG A 86 3.58 -11.07 13.23
N ALA A 87 2.79 -10.14 13.74
CA ALA A 87 1.41 -10.38 14.17
C ALA A 87 0.54 -10.85 12.99
N GLN A 88 0.63 -10.18 11.83
CA GLN A 88 -0.08 -10.62 10.62
C GLN A 88 0.32 -12.04 10.20
N GLN A 89 1.59 -12.39 10.26
CA GLN A 89 2.03 -13.74 9.87
C GLN A 89 1.61 -14.82 10.86
N LEU A 90 1.53 -14.50 12.16
CA LEU A 90 1.13 -15.44 13.21
C LEU A 90 -0.39 -15.59 13.34
N PHE A 91 -1.15 -14.51 13.15
CA PHE A 91 -2.60 -14.44 13.37
C PHE A 91 -3.39 -14.38 12.06
N GLY A 92 -2.89 -13.71 11.03
CA GLY A 92 -3.49 -13.69 9.69
C GLY A 92 -3.61 -15.10 9.12
N ARG A 93 -2.56 -15.92 9.24
CA ARG A 93 -2.61 -17.35 8.85
C ARG A 93 -3.61 -18.21 9.64
N LYS A 94 -4.07 -17.77 10.82
CA LYS A 94 -5.06 -18.50 11.62
C LYS A 94 -6.50 -18.10 11.27
N ASN A 95 -6.72 -16.97 10.60
CA ASN A 95 -8.03 -16.40 10.32
C ASN A 95 -8.29 -16.06 8.83
N TYR A 96 -7.53 -16.62 7.88
CA TYR A 96 -7.77 -16.51 6.42
C TYR A 96 -9.03 -17.28 5.96
N SER A 97 -10.09 -17.33 6.76
CA SER A 97 -11.41 -17.67 6.22
C SER A 97 -12.17 -16.43 5.80
N ASP A 98 -12.03 -15.28 6.46
CA ASP A 98 -12.91 -14.14 6.18
C ASP A 98 -12.24 -12.78 6.42
N ILE A 99 -12.52 -11.86 5.50
CA ILE A 99 -12.34 -10.40 5.56
C ILE A 99 -11.06 -9.87 4.89
N TYR A 100 -11.30 -9.31 3.70
CA TYR A 100 -10.40 -8.49 2.90
C TYR A 100 -9.98 -7.24 3.68
N GLU A 101 -8.67 -7.00 3.80
CA GLU A 101 -8.11 -5.65 3.84
C GLU A 101 -6.80 -5.63 3.06
N ASP A 102 -6.62 -4.51 2.35
CA ASP A 102 -5.73 -4.28 1.22
C ASP A 102 -4.26 -4.18 1.66
N ASP A 103 -3.49 -5.26 1.54
CA ASP A 103 -2.02 -5.22 1.65
C ASP A 103 -1.40 -5.01 0.25
N PRO A 104 -0.76 -3.85 -0.03
CA PRO A 104 -0.16 -3.55 -1.32
C PRO A 104 1.11 -4.37 -1.64
N TYR A 105 1.61 -5.21 -0.71
CA TYR A 105 2.79 -6.06 -0.90
C TYR A 105 2.50 -7.56 -0.89
N GLU A 106 1.22 -7.97 -0.83
CA GLU A 106 0.85 -9.37 -0.86
C GLU A 106 1.25 -10.01 -2.22
N ASN A 107 1.93 -11.16 -2.17
CA ASN A 107 2.47 -11.84 -3.35
C ASN A 107 1.34 -12.15 -4.35
N ILE A 108 1.32 -11.39 -5.45
CA ILE A 108 0.34 -11.42 -6.54
C ILE A 108 0.02 -12.85 -7.00
N GLU A 109 1.01 -13.75 -7.02
CA GLU A 109 0.84 -15.14 -7.46
C GLU A 109 -0.02 -15.96 -6.49
N VAL A 110 0.10 -15.71 -5.19
CA VAL A 110 -0.71 -16.37 -4.15
C VAL A 110 -2.17 -15.93 -4.28
N LYS A 111 -2.41 -14.64 -4.57
CA LYS A 111 -3.76 -14.10 -4.81
C LYS A 111 -4.42 -14.74 -6.02
N TYR A 112 -3.71 -14.89 -7.14
CA TYR A 112 -4.25 -15.55 -8.34
C TYR A 112 -4.61 -17.02 -8.10
N LYS A 113 -3.76 -17.77 -7.38
CA LYS A 113 -4.05 -19.17 -7.02
C LYS A 113 -5.28 -19.30 -6.14
N LEU A 114 -5.46 -18.38 -5.17
CA LEU A 114 -6.61 -18.39 -4.28
C LEU A 114 -7.91 -18.02 -5.01
N ILE A 115 -7.87 -17.02 -5.91
CA ILE A 115 -9.02 -16.64 -6.74
C ILE A 115 -9.45 -17.84 -7.61
N GLN A 116 -8.49 -18.50 -8.26
CA GLN A 116 -8.77 -19.67 -9.11
C GLN A 116 -9.44 -20.80 -8.31
N GLN A 117 -8.96 -21.08 -7.10
CA GLN A 117 -9.57 -22.10 -6.23
C GLN A 117 -11.00 -21.73 -5.82
N LYS A 118 -11.27 -20.46 -5.50
CA LYS A 118 -12.63 -20.02 -5.17
C LYS A 118 -13.56 -20.07 -6.39
N ASP A 119 -13.07 -19.73 -7.58
CA ASP A 119 -13.84 -19.83 -8.82
C ASP A 119 -14.19 -21.28 -9.17
N ASP A 120 -13.27 -22.23 -8.96
CA ASP A 120 -13.53 -23.66 -9.17
C ASP A 120 -14.55 -24.19 -8.15
N GLN A 121 -14.46 -23.81 -6.87
CA GLN A 121 -15.47 -24.16 -5.87
C GLN A 121 -16.86 -23.60 -6.21
N ILE A 122 -16.93 -22.35 -6.70
CA ILE A 122 -18.18 -21.73 -7.14
C ILE A 122 -18.76 -22.48 -8.34
N ARG A 123 -17.91 -22.93 -9.28
CA ARG A 123 -18.35 -23.72 -10.44
C ARG A 123 -18.95 -25.06 -9.99
N ASP A 124 -18.28 -25.75 -9.08
CA ASP A 124 -18.76 -27.03 -8.55
C ASP A 124 -20.07 -26.87 -7.78
N MET A 125 -20.19 -25.84 -6.93
CA MET A 125 -21.44 -25.54 -6.23
C MET A 125 -22.57 -25.21 -7.20
N LYS A 126 -22.30 -24.44 -8.26
CA LYS A 126 -23.30 -24.14 -9.31
C LYS A 126 -23.77 -25.41 -10.00
N GLN A 127 -22.86 -26.33 -10.32
CA GLN A 127 -23.22 -27.61 -10.92
C GLN A 127 -24.08 -28.45 -9.97
N GLN A 128 -23.71 -28.52 -8.69
CA GLN A 128 -24.50 -29.23 -7.69
C GLN A 128 -25.92 -28.65 -7.54
N ILE A 129 -26.07 -27.32 -7.60
CA ILE A 129 -27.39 -26.66 -7.58
C ILE A 129 -28.20 -27.05 -8.80
N VAL A 130 -27.61 -27.07 -10.00
CA VAL A 130 -28.31 -27.47 -11.24
C VAL A 130 -28.73 -28.94 -11.17
N ASP A 131 -27.83 -29.83 -10.74
CA ASP A 131 -28.12 -31.25 -10.61
C ASP A 131 -29.22 -31.50 -9.54
N MET A 132 -29.18 -30.74 -8.45
CA MET A 132 -30.20 -30.78 -7.40
C MET A 132 -31.55 -30.27 -7.92
N GLN A 133 -31.57 -29.16 -8.65
CA GLN A 133 -32.77 -28.65 -9.31
C GLN A 133 -33.33 -29.63 -10.34
N GLN A 134 -32.48 -30.34 -11.09
CA GLN A 134 -32.91 -31.36 -12.03
C GLN A 134 -33.51 -32.57 -11.31
N LYS A 135 -32.89 -33.04 -10.21
CA LYS A 135 -33.44 -34.12 -9.38
C LYS A 135 -34.76 -33.72 -8.71
N LEU A 136 -34.89 -32.47 -8.30
CA LEU A 136 -36.14 -31.92 -7.78
C LEU A 136 -37.19 -31.81 -8.90
N ASN A 137 -36.86 -31.32 -10.10
CA ASN A 137 -37.78 -31.27 -11.25
C ASN A 137 -38.20 -32.66 -11.74
N LEU A 138 -37.30 -33.67 -11.70
CA LEU A 138 -37.63 -35.06 -12.01
C LEU A 138 -38.56 -35.68 -10.95
N ASN A 139 -38.54 -35.16 -9.72
CA ASN A 139 -39.47 -35.50 -8.65
C ASN A 139 -40.70 -34.56 -8.60
N SER A 140 -40.79 -33.54 -9.46
CA SER A 140 -41.86 -32.53 -9.46
C SER A 140 -43.03 -32.91 -10.37
N ASN A 141 -43.39 -34.20 -10.41
CA ASN A 141 -44.79 -34.55 -10.71
C ASN A 141 -45.71 -34.35 -9.49
N ASP A 142 -45.16 -33.96 -8.34
CA ASP A 142 -45.94 -33.50 -7.19
C ASP A 142 -45.25 -32.25 -6.60
N TYR A 143 -46.04 -31.26 -6.15
CA TYR A 143 -45.64 -29.99 -5.49
C TYR A 143 -45.31 -28.78 -6.40
N GLN A 144 -46.32 -28.36 -7.16
CA GLN A 144 -46.51 -26.96 -7.55
C GLN A 144 -46.65 -26.05 -6.32
N THR A 145 -46.17 -24.79 -6.41
CA THR A 145 -46.25 -23.65 -5.45
C THR A 145 -45.21 -23.69 -4.30
N LEU A 146 -44.32 -22.71 -4.10
CA LEU A 146 -44.52 -21.27 -3.91
C LEU A 146 -43.19 -20.48 -4.09
N THR A 147 -43.13 -19.51 -4.99
CA THR A 147 -42.26 -18.32 -4.83
C THR A 147 -43.00 -17.07 -5.33
N PRO A 148 -42.97 -15.92 -4.61
CA PRO A 148 -43.52 -14.69 -5.14
C PRO A 148 -42.53 -14.07 -6.12
N THR A 149 -43.00 -13.85 -7.35
CA THR A 149 -42.32 -13.09 -8.40
C THR A 149 -42.21 -11.61 -8.00
N ILE A 150 -40.98 -11.06 -7.97
CA ILE A 150 -40.77 -9.61 -8.03
C ILE A 150 -40.04 -9.31 -9.34
N ASN A 151 -40.82 -8.88 -10.34
CA ASN A 151 -40.36 -8.40 -11.63
C ASN A 151 -39.88 -6.96 -11.51
N ASN A 152 -38.71 -6.66 -12.09
CA ASN A 152 -38.33 -5.29 -12.42
C ASN A 152 -38.01 -5.21 -13.91
N GLU A 153 -39.02 -4.93 -14.74
CA GLU A 153 -38.80 -4.48 -16.11
C GLU A 153 -39.37 -3.06 -16.26
N ARG A 154 -38.42 -2.13 -16.34
CA ARG A 154 -38.62 -0.78 -16.79
C ARG A 154 -38.66 -0.80 -18.32
N SER A 155 -39.65 -0.09 -18.86
CA SER A 155 -39.70 0.54 -20.20
C SER A 155 -40.14 -0.33 -21.39
N SER A 156 -41.34 -0.05 -21.91
CA SER A 156 -41.59 0.37 -23.30
C SER A 156 -43.10 0.65 -23.48
N SER A 157 -43.54 1.89 -23.23
CA SER A 157 -43.94 2.84 -24.28
C SER A 157 -44.79 2.28 -25.43
N ARG A 158 -46.02 2.80 -25.47
CA ARG A 158 -46.91 3.01 -26.63
C ARG A 158 -47.47 1.75 -27.28
N GLU A 159 -48.80 1.61 -27.23
CA GLU A 159 -49.65 1.91 -28.39
C GLU A 159 -51.15 2.00 -28.02
N ARG A 160 -51.76 3.13 -28.45
CA ARG A 160 -53.13 3.32 -29.00
C ARG A 160 -54.32 2.79 -28.16
N SER A 161 -55.10 3.65 -27.51
CA SER A 161 -56.14 4.53 -28.08
C SER A 161 -57.36 3.81 -28.69
N THR A 162 -58.54 4.20 -28.17
CA THR A 162 -59.91 4.09 -28.73
C THR A 162 -60.69 2.81 -28.45
N LYS A 163 -61.76 2.88 -27.64
CA LYS A 163 -63.15 2.98 -28.14
C LYS A 163 -64.22 2.95 -27.02
N ILE A 164 -65.06 4.00 -27.09
CA ILE A 164 -66.46 4.20 -26.63
C ILE A 164 -66.77 4.09 -25.14
#